data_AF-X0SZB1-F1
#
_entry.id   AF-X0SZB1-F1
#
_cell.length_a   1.000
_cell.length_b   1.000
_cell.length_c   1.000
_cell.angle_alpha   90.00
_cell.angle_beta   90.00
_cell.angle_gamma   90.00
#
_symmetry.space_group_name_H-M   'P 1'
#
loop_
_entity.id
_entity.type
_entity.pdbx_description
1 polymer ?
#
loop_
_entity_poly.entity_id
_entity_poly.type
_entity_poly.pdbx_seq_one_letter_code
_entity_poly.pdbx_strand_id
1 'polypeptide(L)'
;MMSIGEGLRTSTDDLVQSTGVDLFIVPKGSDYLFFSVDFLQGTDLTQEIATDLGSDGDTVTPRFKPSRQLYVRTANGDGDLRSLGAQGNGVIPDTLGDISGFSVVEGTYFTQGDDPFRDDPSFKAGIYDPMFFANFTDEIVINKALSDEMGIKAGDKLVLSSSQSFLDTVTLTVVGVYVADFEGTEFRSFHLPLSELQYMLQRFDDPVTEILVDLAGGVDADETKERLENDFDYSTRLT
;
A
#
# COMPACT_ATOMS: atom_id res chain seq x y z
N MET A 1 37.16 -0.11 -6.91
CA MET A 1 36.25 -0.21 -5.75
C MET A 1 34.97 0.52 -6.12
N MET A 2 33.98 -0.24 -6.61
CA MET A 2 32.55 0.05 -6.61
C MET A 2 31.89 -1.33 -6.73
N SER A 3 30.94 -1.60 -5.83
CA SER A 3 30.28 -2.88 -5.62
C SER A 3 29.02 -2.95 -6.48
N ILE A 4 28.84 -4.03 -7.24
CA ILE A 4 27.59 -4.39 -7.90
C ILE A 4 27.08 -5.66 -7.19
N GLY A 5 25.95 -5.53 -6.52
CA GLY A 5 25.07 -6.56 -5.98
C GLY A 5 23.75 -5.81 -5.71
N GLU A 6 22.56 -6.28 -6.05
CA GLU A 6 22.00 -7.61 -6.29
C GLU A 6 21.03 -7.53 -7.48
N GLY A 7 20.62 -8.69 -8.01
CA GLY A 7 19.58 -8.78 -9.05
C GLY A 7 19.87 -9.76 -10.20
N LEU A 8 20.97 -10.51 -10.17
CA LEU A 8 21.18 -11.61 -11.12
C LEU A 8 20.25 -12.77 -10.79
N ARG A 9 19.23 -13.01 -11.63
CA ARG A 9 18.77 -14.36 -11.94
C ARG A 9 19.72 -14.99 -12.97
N THR A 10 20.93 -15.34 -12.57
CA THR A 10 21.89 -16.16 -13.33
C THR A 10 21.57 -17.66 -13.23
N SER A 11 20.32 -18.05 -13.44
CA SER A 11 19.96 -19.47 -13.53
C SER A 11 19.20 -19.85 -14.80
N THR A 12 18.91 -18.89 -15.68
CA THR A 12 18.18 -19.14 -16.93
C THR A 12 19.11 -19.31 -18.12
N ASP A 13 20.35 -18.81 -18.08
CA ASP A 13 21.26 -18.84 -19.25
C ASP A 13 21.87 -20.21 -19.56
N ASP A 14 22.10 -21.07 -18.56
CA ASP A 14 22.73 -22.39 -18.79
C ASP A 14 21.75 -23.49 -19.20
N LEU A 15 20.43 -23.26 -19.10
CA LEU A 15 19.41 -24.27 -19.47
C LEU A 15 18.93 -24.15 -20.93
N VAL A 16 19.16 -23.00 -21.58
CA VAL A 16 18.59 -22.66 -22.90
C VAL A 16 19.37 -23.29 -24.08
N GLN A 17 20.60 -23.78 -23.88
CA GLN A 17 21.43 -24.25 -24.99
C GLN A 17 21.18 -25.68 -25.49
N SER A 18 20.29 -26.50 -24.88
CA SER A 18 20.30 -27.95 -25.17
C SER A 18 19.01 -28.61 -25.70
N THR A 19 17.86 -27.93 -25.80
CA THR A 19 16.59 -28.66 -26.08
C THR A 19 15.73 -28.18 -27.25
N GLY A 20 16.05 -27.09 -27.95
CA GLY A 20 15.41 -26.77 -29.24
C GLY A 20 13.87 -26.69 -29.19
N VAL A 21 13.31 -26.24 -28.07
CA VAL A 21 11.89 -25.95 -27.89
C VAL A 21 11.79 -24.54 -27.34
N ASP A 22 11.30 -23.61 -28.16
CA ASP A 22 10.90 -22.28 -27.69
C ASP A 22 9.62 -22.42 -26.88
N LEU A 23 9.77 -22.51 -25.56
CA LEU A 23 8.67 -22.38 -24.61
C LEU A 23 8.92 -21.15 -23.76
N PHE A 24 8.54 -19.98 -24.29
CA PHE A 24 8.42 -18.77 -23.49
C PHE A 24 7.13 -18.86 -22.69
N ILE A 25 7.23 -19.29 -21.43
CA ILE A 25 6.18 -19.09 -20.45
C ILE A 25 6.39 -17.69 -19.88
N VAL A 26 5.61 -16.71 -20.33
CA VAL A 26 5.44 -15.46 -19.59
C VAL A 26 4.63 -15.83 -18.33
N PRO A 27 5.18 -15.69 -17.11
CA PRO A 27 4.45 -16.01 -15.90
C PRO A 27 3.23 -15.10 -15.77
N LYS A 28 2.16 -15.66 -15.23
CA LYS A 28 0.90 -14.95 -15.00
C LYS A 28 1.06 -14.01 -13.80
N GLY A 29 0.61 -12.76 -13.94
CA GLY A 29 0.39 -11.79 -12.85
C GLY A 29 1.41 -10.67 -12.84
N SER A 30 1.25 -9.76 -13.81
CA SER A 30 1.70 -8.36 -13.82
C SER A 30 3.17 -8.06 -13.57
N ASP A 31 3.75 -7.33 -14.51
CA ASP A 31 5.01 -6.66 -14.25
C ASP A 31 4.73 -5.42 -13.38
N TYR A 32 5.05 -5.52 -12.08
CA TYR A 32 4.83 -4.41 -11.15
C TYR A 32 5.97 -3.39 -11.24
N LEU A 33 5.62 -2.11 -11.38
CA LEU A 33 6.56 -1.02 -11.15
C LEU A 33 6.33 -0.39 -9.78
N PHE A 34 7.43 -0.24 -9.04
CA PHE A 34 7.45 0.39 -7.72
C PHE A 34 8.33 1.64 -7.78
N PHE A 35 7.73 2.78 -7.48
CA PHE A 35 8.47 4.01 -7.23
C PHE A 35 8.52 4.26 -5.73
N SER A 36 9.63 3.89 -5.07
CA SER A 36 9.82 4.09 -3.63
C SER A 36 10.57 5.40 -3.36
N VAL A 37 9.83 6.50 -3.29
CA VAL A 37 10.36 7.84 -3.06
C VAL A 37 9.28 8.68 -2.39
N ASP A 38 9.68 9.56 -1.46
CA ASP A 38 8.73 10.45 -0.78
C ASP A 38 8.33 11.57 -1.74
N PHE A 39 7.08 11.55 -2.19
CA PHE A 39 6.48 12.55 -3.08
C PHE A 39 5.52 13.44 -2.30
N LEU A 40 5.66 14.75 -2.49
CA LEU A 40 4.57 15.70 -2.20
C LEU A 40 3.55 15.70 -3.32
N GLN A 41 2.28 15.92 -2.98
CA GLN A 41 1.18 15.88 -3.96
C GLN A 41 1.18 14.57 -4.76
N GLY A 42 1.50 13.48 -4.08
CA GLY A 42 1.76 12.21 -4.75
C GLY A 42 0.51 11.61 -5.38
N THR A 43 -0.67 12.00 -4.92
CA THR A 43 -1.93 11.60 -5.53
C THR A 43 -2.09 12.21 -6.93
N ASP A 44 -1.69 13.47 -7.12
CA ASP A 44 -1.72 14.12 -8.44
C ASP A 44 -0.67 13.51 -9.37
N LEU A 45 0.55 13.25 -8.87
CA LEU A 45 1.59 12.54 -9.65
C LEU A 45 1.09 11.17 -10.12
N THR A 46 0.41 10.43 -9.24
CA THR A 46 -0.16 9.12 -9.59
C THR A 46 -1.18 9.25 -10.73
N GLN A 47 -2.01 10.29 -10.73
CA GLN A 47 -2.96 10.54 -11.82
C GLN A 47 -2.27 10.93 -13.13
N GLU A 48 -1.19 11.70 -13.05
CA GLU A 48 -0.38 12.03 -14.23
C GLU A 48 0.25 10.77 -14.84
N ILE A 49 0.84 9.90 -14.00
CA ILE A 49 1.40 8.60 -14.43
C ILE A 49 0.32 7.70 -15.02
N ALA A 50 -0.85 7.60 -14.39
CA ALA A 50 -1.97 6.82 -14.92
C ALA A 50 -2.44 7.33 -16.30
N THR A 51 -2.44 8.66 -16.48
CA THR A 51 -2.81 9.30 -17.75
C THR A 51 -1.78 9.02 -18.84
N ASP A 52 -0.49 9.08 -18.50
CA ASP A 52 0.62 8.79 -19.42
C ASP A 52 0.64 7.33 -19.87
N LEU A 53 0.48 6.40 -18.91
CA LEU A 53 0.44 4.96 -19.20
C LEU A 53 -0.74 4.58 -20.08
N GLY A 54 -1.89 5.22 -19.93
CA GLY A 54 -3.07 4.95 -20.76
C GLY A 54 -3.48 3.48 -20.70
N SER A 55 -3.38 2.77 -21.82
CA SER A 55 -3.68 1.32 -21.89
C SER A 55 -2.53 0.40 -21.47
N ASP A 56 -1.34 0.96 -21.22
CA ASP A 56 -0.17 0.18 -20.79
C ASP A 56 -0.23 -0.16 -19.29
N GLY A 57 -1.02 0.57 -18.51
CA GLY A 57 -1.26 0.32 -17.07
C GLY A 57 -2.70 -0.12 -16.81
N ASP A 58 -2.87 -1.32 -16.24
CA ASP A 58 -4.18 -1.82 -15.80
C ASP A 58 -4.62 -1.13 -14.50
N THR A 59 -3.68 -0.84 -13.60
CA THR A 59 -3.95 -0.14 -12.34
C THR A 59 -2.75 0.71 -11.92
N VAL A 60 -3.02 1.94 -11.45
CA VAL A 60 -2.00 2.83 -10.88
C VAL A 60 -2.53 3.38 -9.57
N THR A 61 -1.83 3.13 -8.46
CA THR A 61 -2.32 3.49 -7.13
C THR A 61 -1.23 4.08 -6.24
N PRO A 62 -1.51 5.21 -5.55
CA PRO A 62 -0.60 5.74 -4.56
C PRO A 62 -0.68 4.94 -3.27
N ARG A 63 0.43 4.93 -2.53
CA ARG A 63 0.56 4.39 -1.18
C ARG A 63 1.36 5.32 -0.29
N PHE A 64 0.84 5.57 0.90
CA PHE A 64 1.60 6.22 1.97
C PHE A 64 2.03 5.19 3.02
N LYS A 65 3.33 4.97 3.13
CA LYS A 65 3.93 4.02 4.06
C LYS A 65 4.83 4.76 5.05
N PRO A 66 4.31 5.15 6.23
CA PRO A 66 5.11 5.83 7.23
C PRO A 66 6.33 5.02 7.64
N SER A 67 7.46 5.70 7.82
CA SER A 67 8.72 5.08 8.26
C SER A 67 8.67 4.47 9.66
N ARG A 68 7.69 4.88 10.48
CA ARG A 68 7.44 4.33 11.81
C ARG A 68 6.28 3.35 11.80
N GLN A 69 6.42 2.29 12.57
CA GLN A 69 5.32 1.38 12.86
C GLN A 69 4.24 2.08 13.69
N LEU A 70 3.00 1.63 13.48
CA LEU A 70 1.84 1.99 14.28
C LEU A 70 1.48 0.82 15.19
N TYR A 71 0.69 1.10 16.22
CA TYR A 71 0.38 0.14 17.25
C TYR A 71 -1.07 -0.26 17.21
N VAL A 72 -1.31 -1.56 17.05
CA VAL A 72 -2.64 -2.15 17.07
C VAL A 72 -2.82 -2.96 18.35
N ARG A 73 -4.04 -2.93 18.90
CA ARG A 73 -4.45 -3.67 20.09
C ARG A 73 -5.85 -4.21 19.90
N THR A 74 -6.15 -5.41 20.40
CA THR A 74 -7.53 -5.93 20.41
C THR A 74 -8.45 -5.05 21.26
N ALA A 75 -9.67 -4.78 20.78
CA ALA A 75 -10.64 -3.99 21.54
C ALA A 75 -11.35 -4.77 22.66
N ASN A 76 -11.34 -6.10 22.62
CA ASN A 76 -12.02 -6.94 23.61
C ASN A 76 -11.19 -7.03 24.91
N GLY A 77 -11.72 -6.40 25.97
CA GLY A 77 -11.23 -6.53 27.34
C GLY A 77 -11.70 -7.84 27.96
N ASP A 78 -10.76 -8.76 28.17
CA ASP A 78 -10.80 -9.89 29.13
C ASP A 78 -9.55 -10.79 28.97
N GLY A 79 -8.75 -10.59 27.92
CA GLY A 79 -7.40 -11.17 27.77
C GLY A 79 -6.27 -10.18 28.07
N ASP A 80 -5.04 -10.68 28.14
CA ASP A 80 -3.83 -9.84 28.09
C ASP A 80 -3.92 -8.94 26.87
N LEU A 81 -3.99 -7.62 27.11
CA LEU A 81 -4.01 -6.60 26.06
C LEU A 81 -2.71 -6.71 25.25
N ARG A 82 -2.76 -7.46 24.15
CA ARG A 82 -1.64 -7.59 23.22
C ARG A 82 -1.63 -6.38 22.30
N SER A 83 -0.59 -5.56 22.47
CA SER A 83 -0.27 -4.51 21.50
C SER A 83 0.86 -5.00 20.59
N LEU A 84 0.73 -4.81 19.29
CA LEU A 84 1.78 -5.12 18.31
C LEU A 84 2.10 -3.90 17.46
N GLY A 85 3.38 -3.80 17.09
CA GLY A 85 3.81 -2.90 16.02
C GLY A 85 3.47 -3.51 14.66
N ALA A 86 2.79 -2.73 13.82
CA ALA A 86 2.45 -3.09 12.45
C ALA A 86 2.73 -1.92 11.50
N GLN A 87 3.08 -2.25 10.26
CA GLN A 87 3.26 -1.27 9.19
C GLN A 87 1.88 -0.83 8.69
N GLY A 88 1.54 0.44 8.93
CA GLY A 88 0.38 1.05 8.28
C GLY A 88 0.69 1.38 6.84
N ASN A 89 -0.27 1.16 5.95
CA ASN A 89 -0.22 1.63 4.57
C ASN A 89 -1.52 2.37 4.26
N GLY A 90 -1.40 3.61 3.84
CA GLY A 90 -2.50 4.46 3.40
C GLY A 90 -2.70 4.21 1.91
N VAL A 91 -3.92 3.90 1.51
CA VAL A 91 -4.26 3.47 0.15
C VAL A 91 -5.55 4.15 -0.30
N ILE A 92 -5.73 4.36 -1.59
CA ILE A 92 -7.05 4.77 -2.11
C ILE A 92 -7.90 3.49 -2.23
N PRO A 93 -9.05 3.39 -1.53
CA PRO A 93 -9.80 2.13 -1.45
C PRO A 93 -10.21 1.54 -2.80
N ASP A 94 -10.66 2.37 -3.74
CA ASP A 94 -11.10 1.90 -5.07
C ASP A 94 -9.98 1.50 -6.03
N THR A 95 -8.70 1.77 -5.73
CA THR A 95 -7.62 1.53 -6.69
C THR A 95 -6.76 0.32 -6.34
N LEU A 96 -6.56 0.01 -5.05
CA LEU A 96 -5.69 -1.11 -4.68
C LEU A 96 -6.40 -2.48 -4.77
N GLY A 97 -7.72 -2.53 -4.60
CA GLY A 97 -8.46 -3.80 -4.60
C GLY A 97 -8.32 -4.60 -5.90
N ASP A 98 -8.05 -3.92 -7.00
CA ASP A 98 -7.94 -4.50 -8.35
C ASP A 98 -6.49 -4.81 -8.77
N ILE A 99 -5.50 -4.47 -7.94
CA ILE A 99 -4.09 -4.75 -8.26
C ILE A 99 -3.86 -6.26 -8.28
N SER A 100 -3.18 -6.76 -9.30
CA SER A 100 -2.81 -8.17 -9.36
C SER A 100 -1.96 -8.58 -8.16
N GLY A 101 -2.02 -9.87 -7.80
CA GLY A 101 -1.28 -10.41 -6.65
C GLY A 101 -1.82 -9.98 -5.29
N PHE A 102 -2.82 -9.09 -5.24
CA PHE A 102 -3.60 -8.80 -4.03
C PHE A 102 -4.85 -9.67 -3.99
N SER A 103 -5.12 -10.28 -2.84
CA SER A 103 -6.33 -11.07 -2.64
C SER A 103 -6.82 -10.95 -1.21
N VAL A 104 -8.11 -10.63 -1.06
CA VAL A 104 -8.80 -10.78 0.23
C VAL A 104 -9.14 -12.25 0.44
N VAL A 105 -8.65 -12.84 1.53
CA VAL A 105 -8.83 -14.26 1.87
C VAL A 105 -9.93 -14.48 2.90
N GLU A 106 -10.33 -13.43 3.62
CA GLU A 106 -11.45 -13.45 4.56
C GLU A 106 -12.12 -12.07 4.61
N GLY A 107 -13.45 -12.02 4.68
CA GLY A 107 -14.20 -10.76 4.69
C GLY A 107 -14.30 -10.12 3.31
N THR A 108 -14.26 -8.78 3.28
CA THR A 108 -14.23 -7.97 2.05
C THR A 108 -13.04 -7.02 2.08
N TYR A 109 -12.76 -6.36 0.96
CA TYR A 109 -11.95 -5.15 1.03
C TYR A 109 -12.77 -4.01 1.68
N PHE A 110 -12.32 -2.76 1.57
CA PHE A 110 -13.09 -1.60 2.03
C PHE A 110 -14.49 -1.58 1.42
N THR A 111 -15.49 -1.15 2.19
CA THR A 111 -16.86 -1.00 1.69
C THR A 111 -17.13 0.39 1.11
N GLN A 112 -16.33 1.38 1.53
CA GLN A 112 -16.30 2.71 0.94
C GLN A 112 -15.15 2.80 -0.07
N GLY A 113 -15.47 3.20 -1.30
CA GLY A 113 -14.51 3.28 -2.39
C GLY A 113 -13.70 4.58 -2.44
N ASP A 114 -14.30 5.66 -1.96
CA ASP A 114 -13.69 6.99 -1.95
C ASP A 114 -12.70 7.17 -0.79
N ASP A 115 -11.70 8.03 -0.98
CA ASP A 115 -10.80 8.46 0.08
C ASP A 115 -11.45 9.59 0.91
N PRO A 116 -11.83 9.36 2.19
CA PRO A 116 -12.87 10.13 2.88
C PRO A 116 -12.52 11.60 3.14
N PHE A 117 -11.25 11.91 3.41
CA PHE A 117 -10.82 13.27 3.71
C PHE A 117 -10.08 13.95 2.55
N ARG A 118 -9.89 13.25 1.42
CA ARG A 118 -9.13 13.79 0.28
C ARG A 118 -9.63 15.15 -0.17
N ASP A 119 -10.96 15.33 -0.21
CA ASP A 119 -11.61 16.58 -0.62
C ASP A 119 -12.10 17.46 0.53
N ASP A 120 -11.85 17.07 1.78
CA ASP A 120 -12.25 17.87 2.94
C ASP A 120 -11.45 19.19 3.01
N PRO A 121 -12.11 20.36 3.08
CA PRO A 121 -11.42 21.65 3.14
C PRO A 121 -10.51 21.83 4.37
N SER A 122 -10.88 21.23 5.51
CA SER A 122 -10.10 21.30 6.75
C SER A 122 -8.83 20.46 6.63
N PHE A 123 -8.94 19.28 6.01
CA PHE A 123 -7.79 18.44 5.67
C PHE A 123 -6.83 19.17 4.73
N LYS A 124 -7.34 19.73 3.63
CA LYS A 124 -6.54 20.54 2.68
C LYS A 124 -5.92 21.79 3.32
N ALA A 125 -6.57 22.36 4.34
CA ALA A 125 -6.05 23.49 5.10
C ALA A 125 -5.05 23.10 6.21
N GLY A 126 -4.76 21.82 6.39
CA GLY A 126 -3.83 21.33 7.41
C GLY A 126 -4.35 21.44 8.85
N ILE A 127 -5.68 21.41 9.03
CA ILE A 127 -6.30 21.57 10.35
C ILE A 127 -6.40 20.20 11.04
N TYR A 128 -5.64 20.06 12.13
CA TYR A 128 -5.73 18.89 13.03
C TYR A 128 -6.71 19.15 14.19
N ASP A 129 -7.74 18.32 14.28
CA ASP A 129 -8.70 18.20 15.35
C ASP A 129 -8.98 16.69 15.58
N PRO A 130 -8.56 16.13 16.72
CA PRO A 130 -8.81 14.73 17.06
C PRO A 130 -10.29 14.31 17.02
N MET A 131 -11.24 15.26 17.13
CA MET A 131 -12.66 14.95 17.01
C MET A 131 -13.03 14.43 15.61
N PHE A 132 -12.24 14.72 14.58
CA PHE A 132 -12.47 14.18 13.23
C PHE A 132 -12.21 12.68 13.12
N PHE A 133 -11.61 12.02 14.12
CA PHE A 133 -11.58 10.55 14.18
C PHE A 133 -12.98 9.94 14.22
N ALA A 134 -14.01 10.68 14.67
CA ALA A 134 -15.40 10.24 14.62
C ALA A 134 -15.99 10.18 13.19
N ASN A 135 -15.29 10.75 12.20
CA ASN A 135 -15.67 10.74 10.79
C ASN A 135 -14.85 9.73 9.97
N PHE A 136 -13.99 8.94 10.61
CA PHE A 136 -13.29 7.86 9.93
C PHE A 136 -14.33 6.83 9.46
N THR A 137 -13.98 6.08 8.43
CA THR A 137 -14.76 4.97 7.88
C THR A 137 -14.98 3.85 8.89
N ASP A 138 -14.20 3.83 9.97
CA ASP A 138 -14.11 2.76 10.96
C ASP A 138 -13.66 1.41 10.36
N GLU A 139 -12.99 1.42 9.20
CA GLU A 139 -12.55 0.21 8.51
C GLU A 139 -11.03 0.02 8.56
N ILE A 140 -10.60 -1.24 8.71
CA ILE A 140 -9.20 -1.64 8.54
C ILE A 140 -9.15 -2.97 7.83
N VAL A 141 -8.23 -3.10 6.85
CA VAL A 141 -7.93 -4.39 6.23
C VAL A 141 -6.55 -4.81 6.71
N ILE A 142 -6.45 -6.00 7.30
CA ILE A 142 -5.18 -6.46 7.89
C ILE A 142 -4.58 -7.54 7.03
N ASN A 143 -3.26 -7.64 7.02
CA ASN A 143 -2.62 -8.73 6.34
C ASN A 143 -2.72 -10.03 7.16
N LYS A 144 -2.57 -11.17 6.48
CA LYS A 144 -2.70 -12.50 7.11
C LYS A 144 -1.74 -12.70 8.29
N ALA A 145 -0.51 -12.21 8.21
CA ALA A 145 0.46 -12.36 9.30
C ALA A 145 -0.01 -11.68 10.60
N LEU A 146 -0.53 -10.45 10.48
CA LEU A 146 -1.07 -9.70 11.61
C LEU A 146 -2.33 -10.35 12.17
N SER A 147 -3.22 -10.85 11.29
CA SER A 147 -4.42 -11.61 11.68
C SER A 147 -4.07 -12.85 12.49
N ASP A 148 -3.14 -13.68 11.99
CA ASP A 148 -2.73 -14.92 12.64
C ASP A 148 -2.01 -14.66 13.98
N GLU A 149 -1.17 -13.63 14.08
CA GLU A 149 -0.42 -13.30 15.31
C GLU A 149 -1.32 -12.74 16.42
N MET A 150 -2.31 -11.91 16.07
CA MET A 150 -3.25 -11.32 17.03
C MET A 150 -4.47 -12.21 17.31
N GLY A 151 -4.72 -13.22 16.47
CA GLY A 151 -5.91 -14.06 16.56
C GLY A 151 -7.20 -13.31 16.23
N ILE A 152 -7.12 -12.34 15.32
CA ILE A 152 -8.22 -11.45 14.91
C ILE A 152 -8.69 -11.78 13.49
N LYS A 153 -9.96 -11.52 13.23
CA LYS A 153 -10.67 -11.92 12.01
C LYS A 153 -11.54 -10.81 11.47
N ALA A 154 -12.09 -11.00 10.27
CA ALA A 154 -13.08 -10.07 9.75
C ALA A 154 -14.30 -10.00 10.71
N GLY A 155 -14.73 -8.77 11.02
CA GLY A 155 -15.76 -8.45 12.01
C GLY A 155 -15.23 -8.11 13.42
N ASP A 156 -13.97 -8.40 13.73
CA ASP A 156 -13.38 -8.02 15.02
C ASP A 156 -13.04 -6.53 15.07
N LYS A 157 -12.90 -6.00 16.29
CA LYS A 157 -12.49 -4.61 16.52
C LYS A 157 -11.06 -4.49 17.00
N LEU A 158 -10.34 -3.55 16.43
CA LEU A 158 -9.00 -3.14 16.81
C LEU A 158 -8.99 -1.71 17.31
N VAL A 159 -8.09 -1.43 18.24
CA VAL A 159 -7.70 -0.08 18.63
C VAL A 159 -6.36 0.20 17.98
N LEU A 160 -6.30 1.24 17.15
CA LEU A 160 -5.09 1.70 16.48
C LEU A 160 -4.58 2.97 17.14
N SER A 161 -3.25 3.11 17.24
CA SER A 161 -2.59 4.32 17.73
C SER A 161 -1.27 4.57 17.00
N SER A 162 -0.91 5.86 16.89
CA SER A 162 0.41 6.29 16.44
C SER A 162 1.49 6.20 17.53
N SER A 163 1.11 5.84 18.77
CA SER A 163 2.01 5.77 19.93
C SER A 163 1.77 4.53 20.79
N GLN A 164 2.82 4.04 21.44
CA GLN A 164 2.70 2.90 22.38
C GLN A 164 1.90 3.23 23.64
N SER A 165 1.74 4.51 23.98
CA SER A 165 0.95 4.94 25.13
C SER A 165 -0.56 4.90 24.88
N PHE A 166 -1.00 4.72 23.62
CA PHE A 166 -2.42 4.70 23.24
C PHE A 166 -3.20 5.89 23.80
N LEU A 167 -2.62 7.10 23.73
CA LEU A 167 -3.29 8.34 24.16
C LEU A 167 -4.28 8.84 23.10
N ASP A 168 -3.85 8.84 21.84
CA ASP A 168 -4.68 9.14 20.68
C ASP A 168 -4.96 7.83 19.95
N THR A 169 -6.21 7.40 19.99
CA THR A 169 -6.62 6.10 19.44
C THR A 169 -7.88 6.20 18.61
N VAL A 170 -7.94 5.39 17.56
CA VAL A 170 -9.17 5.14 16.80
C VAL A 170 -9.54 3.67 16.94
N THR A 171 -10.84 3.37 17.09
CA THR A 171 -11.34 2.00 17.09
C THR A 171 -11.86 1.68 15.71
N LEU A 172 -11.32 0.63 15.09
CA LEU A 172 -11.60 0.23 13.72
C LEU A 172 -12.15 -1.19 13.72
N THR A 173 -13.00 -1.49 12.75
CA THR A 173 -13.52 -2.82 12.47
C THR A 173 -12.68 -3.45 11.37
N VAL A 174 -12.17 -4.66 11.62
CA VAL A 174 -11.47 -5.45 10.60
C VAL A 174 -12.51 -5.87 9.56
N VAL A 175 -12.47 -5.29 8.36
CA VAL A 175 -13.45 -5.64 7.30
C VAL A 175 -12.95 -6.79 6.43
N GLY A 176 -11.64 -6.98 6.37
CA GLY A 176 -11.05 -8.13 5.69
C GLY A 176 -9.63 -8.46 6.11
N VAL A 177 -9.22 -9.66 5.70
CA VAL A 177 -7.86 -10.17 5.82
C VAL A 177 -7.33 -10.41 4.41
N TYR A 178 -6.18 -9.83 4.08
CA TYR A 178 -5.57 -9.97 2.76
C TYR A 178 -4.26 -10.74 2.77
N VAL A 179 -3.90 -11.22 1.57
CA VAL A 179 -2.57 -11.67 1.19
C VAL A 179 -2.18 -10.87 -0.05
N ALA A 180 -0.94 -10.40 -0.09
CA ALA A 180 -0.41 -9.66 -1.23
C ALA A 180 0.96 -10.25 -1.59
N ASP A 181 1.14 -10.70 -2.84
CA ASP A 181 2.37 -11.37 -3.28
C ASP A 181 3.58 -10.42 -3.26
N PHE A 182 3.34 -9.11 -3.43
CA PHE A 182 4.35 -8.06 -3.36
C PHE A 182 4.66 -7.61 -1.92
N GLU A 183 3.89 -8.05 -0.91
CA GLU A 183 4.24 -7.86 0.49
C GLU A 183 4.82 -9.17 1.04
N GLY A 184 5.99 -9.12 1.69
CA GLY A 184 6.54 -10.34 2.30
C GLY A 184 5.58 -10.93 3.33
N THR A 185 5.40 -12.25 3.31
CA THR A 185 4.40 -12.97 4.11
C THR A 185 4.60 -12.86 5.63
N GLU A 186 5.78 -12.46 6.06
CA GLU A 186 6.18 -12.25 7.44
C GLU A 186 5.96 -10.81 7.94
N PHE A 187 5.70 -9.86 7.05
CA PHE A 187 5.49 -8.47 7.46
C PHE A 187 4.12 -8.33 8.10
N ARG A 188 4.06 -7.73 9.28
CA ARG A 188 2.80 -7.30 9.89
C ARG A 188 2.38 -5.99 9.26
N SER A 189 1.35 -6.01 8.44
CA SER A 189 0.86 -4.82 7.74
C SER A 189 -0.66 -4.71 7.82
N PHE A 190 -1.14 -3.49 7.63
CA PHE A 190 -2.56 -3.21 7.46
C PHE A 190 -2.74 -2.06 6.46
N HIS A 191 -3.93 -1.97 5.91
CA HIS A 191 -4.37 -0.89 5.03
C HIS A 191 -5.44 -0.05 5.73
N LEU A 192 -5.35 1.26 5.53
CA LEU A 192 -6.38 2.26 5.83
C LEU A 192 -6.60 3.14 4.61
N PRO A 193 -7.73 3.84 4.50
CA PRO A 193 -7.85 4.94 3.56
C PRO A 193 -6.68 5.92 3.69
N LEU A 194 -6.14 6.35 2.56
CA LEU A 194 -4.92 7.14 2.45
C LEU A 194 -4.99 8.39 3.33
N SER A 195 -6.06 9.17 3.16
CA SER A 195 -6.27 10.41 3.90
C SER A 195 -6.46 10.18 5.40
N GLU A 196 -7.04 9.05 5.84
CA GLU A 196 -7.15 8.70 7.27
C GLU A 196 -5.79 8.48 7.92
N LEU A 197 -4.92 7.71 7.25
CA LEU A 197 -3.57 7.47 7.75
C LEU A 197 -2.75 8.75 7.79
N GLN A 198 -2.83 9.56 6.72
CA GLN A 198 -2.20 10.87 6.65
C GLN A 198 -2.71 11.79 7.77
N TYR A 199 -4.03 11.84 8.00
CA TYR A 199 -4.67 12.61 9.06
C TYR A 199 -4.15 12.21 10.45
N MET A 200 -4.17 10.91 10.75
CA MET A 200 -3.69 10.36 12.04
C MET A 200 -2.21 10.69 12.28
N LEU A 201 -1.42 10.86 11.22
CA LEU A 201 -0.01 11.19 11.29
C LEU A 201 0.29 12.68 11.10
N GLN A 202 -0.74 13.52 11.01
CA GLN A 202 -0.64 14.98 10.80
C GLN A 202 0.17 15.33 9.54
N ARG A 203 0.00 14.53 8.48
CA ARG A 203 0.66 14.68 7.19
C ARG A 203 -0.32 15.16 6.13
N PHE A 204 -0.62 16.45 6.17
CA PHE A 204 -1.57 17.12 5.27
C PHE A 204 -0.98 17.55 3.93
N ASP A 205 0.30 17.24 3.72
CA ASP A 205 1.08 17.57 2.53
C ASP A 205 0.89 16.57 1.38
N ASP A 206 -0.14 15.72 1.49
CA ASP A 206 -0.43 14.60 0.60
C ASP A 206 0.82 13.75 0.29
N PRO A 207 1.52 13.23 1.31
CA PRO A 207 2.70 12.42 1.05
C PRO A 207 2.28 11.06 0.52
N VAL A 208 2.95 10.65 -0.55
CA VAL A 208 2.94 9.29 -1.09
C VAL A 208 4.38 8.81 -1.10
N THR A 209 4.63 7.62 -0.56
CA THR A 209 5.98 7.05 -0.49
C THR A 209 6.22 6.00 -1.57
N GLU A 210 5.12 5.45 -2.10
CA GLU A 210 5.12 4.35 -3.05
C GLU A 210 4.03 4.62 -4.10
N ILE A 211 4.35 4.50 -5.39
CA ILE A 211 3.34 4.38 -6.46
C ILE A 211 3.46 2.97 -7.00
N LEU A 212 2.34 2.25 -6.98
CA LEU A 212 2.24 0.90 -7.54
C LEU A 212 1.60 0.97 -8.91
N VAL A 213 2.23 0.32 -9.88
CA VAL A 213 1.70 0.16 -11.24
C VAL A 213 1.56 -1.33 -11.52
N ASP A 214 0.34 -1.74 -11.88
CA ASP A 214 0.04 -3.01 -12.52
C ASP A 214 0.03 -2.79 -14.04
N LEU A 215 0.98 -3.40 -14.76
CA LEU A 215 1.11 -3.26 -16.20
C LEU A 215 0.21 -4.25 -16.95
N ALA A 216 -0.36 -3.77 -18.06
CA ALA A 216 -1.13 -4.60 -18.97
C ALA A 216 -0.27 -5.73 -19.58
N GLY A 217 -0.90 -6.86 -19.86
CA GLY A 217 -0.20 -8.05 -20.36
C GLY A 217 0.59 -7.79 -21.66
N GLY A 218 1.89 -8.05 -21.62
CA GLY A 218 2.79 -7.92 -22.78
C GLY A 218 3.49 -6.55 -22.90
N VAL A 219 3.27 -5.65 -21.95
CA VAL A 219 4.05 -4.42 -21.79
C VAL A 219 5.40 -4.74 -21.16
N ASP A 220 6.48 -4.15 -21.68
CA ASP A 220 7.82 -4.32 -21.11
C ASP A 220 8.01 -3.42 -19.89
N ALA A 221 8.25 -4.05 -18.74
CA ALA A 221 8.42 -3.37 -17.46
C ALA A 221 9.61 -2.41 -17.44
N ASP A 222 10.75 -2.84 -17.98
CA ASP A 222 12.00 -2.09 -17.91
C ASP A 222 11.94 -0.88 -18.85
N GLU A 223 11.41 -1.06 -20.07
CA GLU A 223 11.18 0.05 -21.01
C GLU A 223 10.19 1.06 -20.43
N THR A 224 9.10 0.58 -19.82
CA THR A 224 8.08 1.46 -19.21
C THR A 224 8.65 2.23 -18.03
N LYS A 225 9.47 1.58 -17.20
CA LYS A 225 10.15 2.23 -16.09
C LYS A 225 11.11 3.32 -16.58
N GLU A 226 11.96 3.02 -17.56
CA GLU A 226 12.89 4.01 -18.13
C GLU A 226 12.13 5.19 -18.74
N ARG A 227 11.02 4.94 -19.43
CA ARG A 227 10.12 5.99 -19.95
C ARG A 227 9.59 6.88 -18.83
N LEU A 228 8.96 6.29 -17.81
CA LEU A 228 8.41 7.03 -16.67
C LEU A 228 9.48 7.79 -15.87
N GLU A 229 10.70 7.27 -15.76
CA GLU A 229 11.83 7.96 -15.11
C GLU A 229 12.28 9.21 -15.89
N ASN A 230 12.08 9.22 -17.23
CA ASN A 230 12.45 10.33 -18.10
C ASN A 230 11.32 11.36 -18.31
N ASP A 231 10.06 10.91 -18.32
CA ASP A 231 8.91 11.75 -18.65
C ASP A 231 8.44 12.61 -17.47
N PHE A 232 8.76 12.19 -16.24
CA PHE A 232 8.36 12.89 -15.03
C PHE A 232 9.56 13.50 -14.29
N ASP A 233 9.46 14.80 -13.98
CA ASP A 233 10.43 15.47 -13.10
C ASP A 233 10.07 15.23 -11.63
N TYR A 234 10.62 14.15 -11.08
CA TYR A 234 10.46 13.82 -9.65
C TYR A 234 11.18 14.82 -8.73
N SER A 235 12.22 15.53 -9.22
CA SER A 235 13.12 16.33 -8.37
C SER A 235 12.44 17.50 -7.66
N THR A 236 11.36 18.02 -8.24
CA THR A 236 10.55 19.11 -7.66
C THR A 236 9.59 18.65 -6.57
N ARG A 237 9.39 17.33 -6.44
CA ARG A 237 8.40 16.71 -5.56
C ARG A 237 9.02 15.87 -4.44
N LEU A 238 10.35 15.70 -4.45
CA LEU A 238 11.11 15.01 -3.41
C LEU A 238 11.33 15.93 -2.20
N THR A 239 11.11 15.40 -0.99
CA THR A 239 11.43 16.04 0.30
C THR A 239 12.54 15.34 1.06
#